data_AF-A0A433NLD2-F1
#
_entry.id   AF-A0A433NLD2-F1
#
_cell.length_a   1.000
_cell.length_b   1.000
_cell.length_c   1.000
_cell.angle_alpha   90.00
_cell.angle_beta   90.00
_cell.angle_gamma   90.00
#
_symmetry.space_group_name_H-M   'P 1'
#
loop_
_entity.id
_entity.type
_entity.pdbx_description
1 polymer ?
#
loop_
_entity_poly.entity_id
_entity_poly.type
_entity_poly.pdbx_seq_one_letter_code
_entity_poly.pdbx_strand_id
1 'polypeptide(L)'
;MSFIPRTILQTIRKFQQTLNPNAETKVIEEFRATRRQTISSIHFLLILILVPLLINQLSRNFVITPLVEKLWNLRESDVFLNSSQEEKALAELKRFEQNLYFEARIGKIPKLSIEAVQQKLKEKASTIAEESKIDSINAVTNIFADILTAATFIVLILTGKQQLSIIRSFAGDITYSLSDSAKAFLIILSTDIFVGFHSPYGWEIILGSTLNHYGLPENKSLISLFIATVPVIMDTIFKYWIFRYLNRSSPSAVATYRNMNE
;
A
#
# COMPACT_ATOMS: atom_id res chain seq x y z
N MET A 1 -5.65 -40.46 45.52
CA MET A 1 -6.75 -40.06 44.62
C MET A 1 -6.27 -40.24 43.19
N SER A 2 -7.05 -40.97 42.38
CA SER A 2 -6.64 -41.54 41.09
C SER A 2 -6.24 -40.47 40.05
N PHE A 3 -5.02 -40.57 39.53
CA PHE A 3 -4.52 -39.79 38.38
C PHE A 3 -5.00 -40.45 37.09
N ILE A 4 -6.16 -40.03 36.59
CA ILE A 4 -6.59 -40.41 35.23
C ILE A 4 -5.83 -39.52 34.23
N PRO A 5 -5.02 -40.09 33.33
CA PRO A 5 -4.32 -39.33 32.30
C PRO A 5 -5.31 -38.58 31.40
N ARG A 6 -5.00 -37.33 31.04
CA ARG A 6 -5.83 -36.49 30.13
C ARG A 6 -6.16 -37.19 28.81
N THR A 7 -5.29 -38.08 28.35
CA THR A 7 -5.46 -38.90 27.14
C THR A 7 -6.62 -39.89 27.25
N ILE A 8 -6.82 -40.55 28.39
CA ILE A 8 -7.95 -41.47 28.61
C ILE A 8 -9.27 -40.70 28.61
N LEU A 9 -9.28 -39.51 29.23
CA LEU A 9 -10.45 -38.64 29.26
C LEU A 9 -10.83 -38.12 27.86
N GLN A 10 -9.83 -37.81 27.02
CA GLN A 10 -10.03 -37.42 25.63
C GLN A 10 -10.59 -38.57 24.78
N THR A 11 -10.09 -39.79 24.97
CA THR A 11 -10.59 -40.98 24.25
C THR A 11 -12.02 -41.31 24.65
N ILE A 12 -12.36 -41.25 25.94
CA ILE A 12 -13.75 -41.47 26.43
C ILE A 12 -14.70 -40.38 25.91
N ARG A 13 -14.26 -39.12 25.84
CA ARG A 13 -15.05 -38.04 25.24
C ARG A 13 -15.30 -38.27 23.75
N LYS A 14 -14.27 -38.63 22.98
CA LYS A 14 -14.43 -38.99 21.56
C LYS A 14 -15.38 -40.17 21.37
N PHE A 15 -15.28 -41.18 22.23
CA PHE A 15 -16.15 -42.36 22.21
C PHE A 15 -17.62 -42.03 22.55
N GLN A 16 -17.86 -41.19 23.56
CA GLN A 16 -19.21 -40.66 23.87
C GLN A 16 -19.76 -39.79 22.73
N GLN A 17 -18.89 -39.06 22.02
CA GLN A 17 -19.28 -38.28 20.85
C GLN A 17 -19.71 -39.19 19.70
N THR A 18 -18.99 -40.27 19.42
CA THR A 18 -19.35 -41.25 18.37
C THR A 18 -20.60 -42.07 18.70
N LEU A 19 -20.95 -42.23 19.98
CA LEU A 19 -22.16 -42.94 20.42
C LEU A 19 -23.43 -42.07 20.42
N ASN A 20 -23.30 -40.77 20.13
CA ASN A 20 -24.44 -39.87 20.08
C ASN A 20 -25.13 -40.00 18.70
N PRO A 21 -26.41 -40.39 18.60
CA PRO A 21 -27.08 -40.63 17.32
C PRO A 21 -27.19 -39.37 16.44
N ASN A 22 -26.97 -38.18 17.02
CA ASN A 22 -26.93 -36.89 16.33
C ASN A 22 -25.50 -36.35 16.11
N ALA A 23 -24.46 -37.17 16.27
CA ALA A 23 -23.08 -36.72 16.10
C ALA A 23 -22.77 -36.37 14.65
N GLU A 24 -23.18 -37.21 13.71
CA GLU A 24 -22.98 -36.97 12.27
C GLU A 24 -23.70 -35.71 11.81
N THR A 25 -24.94 -35.49 12.26
CA THR A 25 -25.71 -34.29 11.92
C THR A 25 -25.06 -33.03 12.48
N LYS A 26 -24.52 -33.07 13.71
CA LYS A 26 -23.75 -31.96 14.29
C LYS A 26 -22.47 -31.64 13.50
N VAL A 27 -21.70 -32.65 13.11
CA VAL A 27 -20.49 -32.44 12.30
C VAL A 27 -20.85 -31.82 10.94
N ILE A 28 -21.94 -32.26 10.31
CA ILE A 28 -22.43 -31.67 9.05
C ILE A 28 -22.86 -30.21 9.24
N GLU A 29 -23.53 -29.88 10.34
CA GLU A 29 -23.94 -28.50 10.66
C GLU A 29 -22.75 -27.58 10.95
N GLU A 30 -21.78 -28.04 11.72
CA GLU A 30 -20.51 -27.33 11.99
C GLU A 30 -19.75 -27.07 10.69
N PHE A 31 -19.60 -28.09 9.83
CA PHE A 31 -18.97 -27.93 8.52
C PHE A 31 -19.70 -26.90 7.65
N ARG A 32 -21.04 -26.93 7.61
CA ARG A 32 -21.85 -25.95 6.88
C ARG A 32 -21.69 -24.54 7.45
N ALA A 33 -21.60 -24.40 8.77
CA ALA A 33 -21.39 -23.12 9.44
C ALA A 33 -20.02 -22.53 9.07
N THR A 34 -18.94 -23.31 9.20
CA THR A 34 -17.58 -22.88 8.80
C THR A 34 -17.51 -22.51 7.33
N ARG A 35 -18.12 -23.31 6.45
CA ARG A 35 -18.17 -22.99 5.01
C ARG A 35 -18.88 -21.67 4.73
N ARG A 36 -20.01 -21.40 5.39
CA ARG A 36 -20.73 -20.12 5.26
C ARG A 36 -19.90 -18.95 5.79
N GLN A 37 -19.23 -19.12 6.93
CA GLN A 37 -18.33 -18.12 7.50
C GLN A 37 -17.19 -17.77 6.53
N THR A 38 -16.54 -18.78 5.95
CA THR A 38 -15.46 -18.58 4.97
C THR A 38 -15.97 -17.83 3.73
N ILE A 39 -17.08 -18.28 3.13
CA ILE A 39 -17.65 -17.61 1.94
C ILE A 39 -18.03 -16.16 2.26
N SER A 40 -18.68 -15.91 3.41
CA SER A 40 -19.05 -14.56 3.82
C SER A 40 -17.83 -13.68 4.09
N SER A 41 -16.76 -14.23 4.66
CA SER A 41 -15.51 -13.50 4.93
C SER A 41 -14.81 -13.11 3.64
N ILE A 42 -14.67 -14.06 2.71
CA ILE A 42 -14.08 -13.82 1.39
C ILE A 42 -14.90 -12.80 0.61
N HIS A 43 -16.23 -12.96 0.59
CA HIS A 43 -17.12 -12.03 -0.11
C HIS A 43 -17.00 -10.62 0.46
N PHE A 44 -16.98 -10.46 1.78
CA PHE A 44 -16.85 -9.14 2.39
C PHE A 44 -15.45 -8.54 2.20
N LEU A 45 -14.37 -9.36 2.23
CA LEU A 45 -13.02 -8.91 1.84
C LEU A 45 -12.97 -8.39 0.40
N LEU A 46 -13.63 -9.09 -0.52
CA LEU A 46 -13.73 -8.64 -1.91
C LEU A 46 -14.48 -7.32 -2.02
N ILE A 47 -15.60 -7.15 -1.31
CA ILE A 47 -16.33 -5.87 -1.25
C ILE A 47 -15.42 -4.76 -0.70
N LEU A 48 -14.69 -5.04 0.38
CA LEU A 48 -13.86 -4.07 1.07
C LEU A 48 -12.71 -3.55 0.19
N ILE A 49 -12.25 -4.34 -0.79
CA ILE A 49 -11.20 -3.97 -1.74
C ILE A 49 -11.80 -3.38 -3.03
N LEU A 50 -12.76 -4.09 -3.63
CA LEU A 50 -13.29 -3.75 -4.95
C LEU A 50 -14.16 -2.49 -4.92
N VAL A 51 -15.00 -2.31 -3.90
CA VAL A 51 -15.91 -1.16 -3.88
C VAL A 51 -15.14 0.17 -3.78
N PRO A 52 -14.20 0.38 -2.84
CA PRO A 52 -13.43 1.63 -2.80
C PRO A 52 -12.61 1.87 -4.07
N LEU A 53 -12.06 0.81 -4.68
CA LEU A 53 -11.31 0.90 -5.93
C LEU A 53 -12.19 1.32 -7.11
N LEU A 54 -13.37 0.70 -7.26
CA LEU A 54 -14.33 1.04 -8.30
C LEU A 54 -14.85 2.46 -8.11
N ILE A 55 -15.17 2.86 -6.87
CA ILE A 55 -15.59 4.23 -6.57
C ILE A 55 -14.47 5.21 -6.91
N ASN A 56 -13.21 4.94 -6.57
CA ASN A 56 -12.07 5.78 -6.97
C ASN A 56 -12.04 5.96 -8.49
N GLN A 57 -12.00 4.86 -9.24
CA GLN A 57 -11.82 4.88 -10.69
C GLN A 57 -12.99 5.55 -11.41
N LEU A 58 -14.23 5.25 -11.00
CA LEU A 58 -15.42 5.84 -11.61
C LEU A 58 -15.54 7.32 -11.26
N SER A 59 -15.39 7.69 -9.98
CA SER A 59 -15.49 9.09 -9.56
C SER A 59 -14.40 9.95 -10.17
N ARG A 60 -13.15 9.45 -10.21
CA ARG A 60 -12.00 10.10 -10.84
C ARG A 60 -12.34 10.48 -12.28
N ASN A 61 -12.71 9.49 -13.09
CA ASN A 61 -12.86 9.69 -14.54
C ASN A 61 -14.15 10.44 -14.92
N PHE A 62 -15.27 10.17 -14.25
CA PHE A 62 -16.57 10.70 -14.67
C PHE A 62 -17.02 11.97 -13.93
N VAL A 63 -16.46 12.25 -12.76
CA VAL A 63 -16.95 13.35 -11.90
C VAL A 63 -15.84 14.33 -11.54
N ILE A 64 -14.73 13.82 -10.99
CA ILE A 64 -13.68 14.65 -10.39
C ILE A 64 -12.83 15.29 -11.48
N THR A 65 -12.26 14.52 -12.42
CA THR A 65 -11.42 15.07 -13.49
C THR A 65 -12.14 16.15 -14.30
N PRO A 66 -13.38 15.93 -14.81
CA PRO A 66 -14.08 16.97 -15.57
C PRO A 66 -14.37 18.24 -14.74
N LEU A 67 -14.62 18.09 -13.43
CA LEU A 67 -14.86 19.21 -12.53
C LEU A 67 -13.56 20.00 -12.28
N VAL A 68 -12.46 19.31 -12.00
CA VAL A 68 -11.15 19.92 -11.78
C VAL A 68 -10.67 20.63 -13.05
N GLU A 69 -10.78 19.99 -14.22
CA GLU A 69 -10.46 20.60 -15.51
C GLU A 69 -11.25 21.88 -15.77
N LYS A 70 -12.57 21.85 -15.53
CA LYS A 70 -13.43 23.02 -15.68
C LYS A 70 -13.00 24.16 -14.74
N LEU A 71 -12.73 23.85 -13.47
CA LEU A 71 -12.30 24.83 -12.48
C LEU A 71 -10.91 25.39 -12.79
N TRP A 72 -10.02 24.55 -13.32
CA TRP A 72 -8.67 24.94 -13.70
C TRP A 72 -8.67 25.85 -14.93
N ASN A 73 -9.48 25.53 -15.95
CA ASN A 73 -9.60 26.33 -17.17
C ASN A 73 -10.20 27.72 -16.93
N LEU A 74 -10.94 27.94 -15.82
CA LEU A 74 -11.39 29.28 -15.43
C LEU A 74 -10.24 30.17 -14.90
N ARG A 75 -9.11 29.57 -14.52
CA ARG A 75 -7.91 30.27 -14.05
C ARG A 75 -6.89 30.33 -15.18
N GLU A 76 -7.21 31.08 -16.24
CA GLU A 76 -6.46 31.14 -17.50
C GLU A 76 -4.93 31.33 -17.35
N SER A 77 -4.43 31.82 -16.21
CA SER A 77 -3.01 32.07 -15.94
C SER A 77 -2.26 30.96 -15.20
N ASP A 78 -2.94 30.00 -14.57
CA ASP A 78 -2.27 29.05 -13.66
C ASP A 78 -1.93 27.75 -14.42
N VAL A 79 -0.66 27.61 -14.81
CA VAL A 79 -0.15 26.38 -15.47
C VAL A 79 0.35 25.37 -14.44
N PHE A 80 0.94 25.84 -13.35
CA PHE A 80 1.61 25.01 -12.35
C PHE A 80 0.85 24.99 -11.03
N LEU A 81 0.80 23.83 -10.37
CA LEU A 81 0.19 23.69 -9.04
C LEU A 81 1.06 24.33 -7.94
N ASN A 82 2.39 24.24 -8.09
CA ASN A 82 3.35 24.76 -7.11
C ASN A 82 4.68 25.14 -7.77
N SER A 83 5.51 25.87 -7.01
CA SER A 83 6.82 26.36 -7.47
C SER A 83 7.80 25.25 -7.85
N SER A 84 7.67 24.06 -7.27
CA SER A 84 8.55 22.94 -7.64
C SER A 84 8.25 22.40 -9.03
N GLN A 85 6.97 22.34 -9.43
CA GLN A 85 6.61 21.97 -10.79
C GLN A 85 7.09 23.03 -11.79
N GLU A 86 6.94 24.31 -11.45
CA GLU A 86 7.45 25.42 -12.28
C GLU A 86 8.98 25.33 -12.45
N GLU A 87 9.73 25.10 -11.37
CA GLU A 87 11.18 24.95 -11.42
C GLU A 87 11.61 23.76 -12.31
N LYS A 88 10.90 22.62 -12.20
CA LYS A 88 11.14 21.44 -13.06
C LYS A 88 10.90 21.76 -14.53
N ALA A 89 9.78 22.42 -14.85
CA ALA A 89 9.43 22.81 -16.22
C ALA A 89 10.44 23.80 -16.82
N LEU A 90 10.86 24.81 -16.04
CA LEU A 90 11.87 25.78 -16.46
C LEU A 90 13.25 25.12 -16.66
N ALA A 91 13.63 24.20 -15.79
CA ALA A 91 14.87 23.44 -15.91
C ALA A 91 14.86 22.56 -17.18
N GLU A 92 13.73 21.94 -17.51
CA GLU A 92 13.58 21.16 -18.73
C GLU A 92 13.70 22.03 -19.98
N LEU A 93 13.00 23.17 -20.01
CA LEU A 93 13.06 24.10 -21.14
C LEU A 93 14.49 24.63 -21.34
N LYS A 94 15.17 25.01 -20.26
CA LYS A 94 16.57 25.47 -20.29
C LYS A 94 17.52 24.39 -20.81
N ARG A 95 17.33 23.13 -20.39
CA ARG A 95 18.13 22.01 -20.89
C ARG A 95 17.90 21.79 -22.39
N PHE A 96 16.66 21.91 -22.86
CA PHE A 96 16.34 21.83 -24.28
C PHE A 96 17.00 22.95 -25.07
N GLU A 97 16.92 24.19 -24.58
CA GLU A 97 17.59 25.35 -25.17
C GLU A 97 19.10 25.13 -25.30
N GLN A 98 19.75 24.71 -24.21
CA GLN A 98 21.19 24.43 -24.20
C GLN A 98 21.59 23.35 -25.21
N ASN A 99 20.80 22.26 -25.30
CA ASN A 99 21.03 21.21 -26.28
C ASN A 99 20.90 21.74 -27.71
N LEU A 100 19.88 22.55 -27.97
CA LEU A 100 19.63 23.11 -29.31
C LEU A 100 20.76 24.03 -29.76
N TYR A 101 21.26 24.90 -28.88
CA TYR A 101 22.43 25.74 -29.17
C TYR A 101 23.71 24.92 -29.35
N PHE A 102 23.90 23.88 -28.54
CA PHE A 102 25.04 22.99 -28.67
C PHE A 102 25.07 22.29 -30.04
N GLU A 103 23.95 21.69 -30.45
CA GLU A 103 23.81 21.00 -31.74
C GLU A 103 24.01 21.92 -32.94
N ALA A 104 23.52 23.17 -32.85
CA ALA A 104 23.77 24.19 -33.86
C ALA A 104 25.26 24.56 -33.93
N ARG A 105 25.97 24.59 -32.80
CA ARG A 105 27.40 24.95 -32.75
C ARG A 105 28.32 23.87 -33.32
N ILE A 106 27.95 22.60 -33.17
CA ILE A 106 28.72 21.46 -33.71
C ILE A 106 28.31 21.07 -35.14
N GLY A 107 27.45 21.86 -35.79
CA GLY A 107 27.07 21.68 -37.20
C GLY A 107 26.16 20.49 -37.48
N LYS A 108 25.53 19.90 -36.46
CA LYS A 108 24.54 18.81 -36.62
C LYS A 108 23.21 19.31 -37.19
N ILE A 109 22.93 20.59 -37.00
CA ILE A 109 21.76 21.28 -37.55
C ILE A 109 22.31 22.38 -38.46
N PRO A 110 21.77 22.60 -39.68
CA PRO A 110 22.10 23.79 -40.47
C PRO A 110 21.96 25.03 -39.59
N LYS A 111 22.83 26.05 -39.77
CA LYS A 111 22.80 27.31 -39.00
C LYS A 111 21.35 27.78 -38.86
N LEU A 112 20.74 27.50 -37.72
CA LEU A 112 19.34 27.83 -37.49
C LEU A 112 19.26 29.36 -37.56
N SER A 113 18.33 29.89 -38.34
CA SER A 113 18.00 31.30 -38.20
C SER A 113 17.53 31.53 -36.76
N ILE A 114 17.71 32.75 -36.25
CA ILE A 114 17.25 33.10 -34.90
C ILE A 114 15.74 32.83 -34.78
N GLU A 115 14.97 32.99 -35.86
CA GLU A 115 13.54 32.67 -35.86
C GLU A 115 13.27 31.16 -35.69
N ALA A 116 14.04 30.30 -36.35
CA ALA A 116 13.85 28.84 -36.25
C ALA A 116 14.17 28.29 -34.84
N VAL A 117 15.17 28.89 -34.16
CA VAL A 117 15.46 28.59 -32.75
C VAL A 117 14.29 29.01 -31.86
N GLN A 118 13.81 30.24 -32.03
CA GLN A 118 12.69 30.76 -31.24
C GLN A 118 11.40 29.96 -31.45
N GLN A 119 11.13 29.52 -32.68
CA GLN A 119 9.98 28.68 -32.96
C GLN A 119 10.06 27.35 -32.21
N LYS A 120 11.19 26.64 -32.29
CA LYS A 120 11.37 25.36 -31.57
C LYS A 120 11.29 25.52 -30.05
N LEU A 121 11.81 26.62 -29.52
CA LEU A 121 11.69 26.94 -28.09
C LEU A 121 10.24 27.20 -27.69
N LYS A 122 9.50 27.97 -28.51
CA LYS A 122 8.07 28.24 -28.27
C LYS A 122 7.24 26.95 -28.31
N GLU A 123 7.47 26.10 -29.30
CA GLU A 123 6.82 24.79 -29.41
C GLU A 123 7.09 23.93 -28.17
N LYS A 124 8.36 23.80 -27.76
CA LYS A 124 8.73 23.03 -26.56
C LYS A 124 8.16 23.63 -25.27
N ALA A 125 8.15 24.96 -25.13
CA ALA A 125 7.55 25.64 -23.99
C ALA A 125 6.03 25.38 -23.91
N SER A 126 5.33 25.39 -25.04
CA SER A 126 3.91 25.05 -25.11
C SER A 126 3.65 23.60 -24.68
N THR A 127 4.46 22.66 -25.17
CA THR A 127 4.34 21.25 -24.78
C THR A 127 4.57 21.06 -23.27
N ILE A 128 5.63 21.65 -22.71
CA ILE A 128 5.92 21.57 -21.27
C ILE A 128 4.77 22.18 -20.46
N ALA A 129 4.19 23.30 -20.91
CA ALA A 129 3.08 23.94 -20.24
C ALA A 129 1.81 23.06 -20.25
N GLU A 130 1.50 22.42 -21.39
CA GLU A 130 0.38 21.49 -21.50
C GLU A 130 0.56 20.25 -20.60
N GLU A 131 1.74 19.64 -20.61
CA GLU A 131 2.09 18.51 -19.75
C GLU A 131 1.98 18.88 -18.27
N SER A 132 2.55 20.01 -17.87
CA SER A 132 2.52 20.49 -16.48
C SER A 132 1.11 20.82 -16.00
N LYS A 133 0.26 21.35 -16.90
CA LYS A 133 -1.16 21.59 -16.62
C LYS A 133 -1.90 20.27 -16.39
N ILE A 134 -1.67 19.26 -17.23
CA ILE A 134 -2.26 17.93 -17.07
C ILE A 134 -1.82 17.31 -15.74
N ASP A 135 -0.54 17.40 -15.39
CA ASP A 135 0.00 16.90 -14.13
C ASP A 135 -0.61 17.60 -12.91
N SER A 136 -0.78 18.92 -12.98
CA SER A 136 -1.45 19.71 -11.94
C SER A 136 -2.90 19.27 -11.73
N ILE A 137 -3.65 19.12 -12.82
CA ILE A 137 -5.04 18.64 -12.79
C ILE A 137 -5.11 17.22 -12.23
N ASN A 138 -4.20 16.32 -12.64
CA ASN A 138 -4.12 14.96 -12.15
C ASN A 138 -3.82 14.91 -10.65
N ALA A 139 -2.85 15.68 -10.16
CA ALA A 139 -2.51 15.74 -8.74
C ALA A 139 -3.70 16.18 -7.88
N VAL A 140 -4.41 17.23 -8.28
CA VAL A 140 -5.61 17.69 -7.57
C VAL A 140 -6.73 16.65 -7.64
N THR A 141 -6.94 16.04 -8.82
CA THR A 141 -7.92 14.98 -9.01
C THR A 141 -7.64 13.79 -8.08
N ASN A 142 -6.38 13.38 -7.99
CA ASN A 142 -5.95 12.26 -7.14
C ASN A 142 -6.27 12.52 -5.66
N ILE A 143 -6.00 13.72 -5.16
CA ILE A 143 -6.35 14.11 -3.77
C ILE A 143 -7.84 13.90 -3.51
N PHE A 144 -8.72 14.43 -4.36
CA PHE A 144 -10.16 14.30 -4.17
C PHE A 144 -10.65 12.86 -4.33
N ALA A 145 -10.11 12.11 -5.29
CA ALA A 145 -10.46 10.71 -5.51
C ALA A 145 -10.08 9.85 -4.29
N ASP A 146 -8.89 10.09 -3.72
CA ASP A 146 -8.40 9.33 -2.56
C ASP A 146 -9.16 9.67 -1.28
N ILE A 147 -9.55 10.94 -1.09
CA ILE A 147 -10.45 11.34 0.00
C ILE A 147 -11.78 10.60 -0.10
N LEU A 148 -12.36 10.52 -1.30
CA LEU A 148 -13.61 9.81 -1.53
C LEU A 148 -13.45 8.29 -1.32
N THR A 149 -12.33 7.71 -1.72
CA THR A 149 -11.98 6.31 -1.45
C THR A 149 -11.85 6.04 0.05
N ALA A 150 -11.15 6.91 0.78
CA ALA A 150 -11.03 6.81 2.23
C ALA A 150 -12.39 6.91 2.91
N ALA A 151 -13.23 7.87 2.50
CA ALA A 151 -14.59 8.01 3.02
C ALA A 151 -15.43 6.75 2.74
N THR A 152 -15.37 6.21 1.52
CA THR A 152 -16.06 4.97 1.13
C THR A 152 -15.60 3.79 1.98
N PHE A 153 -14.29 3.63 2.16
CA PHE A 153 -13.71 2.57 2.98
C PHE A 153 -14.14 2.69 4.45
N ILE A 154 -14.14 3.90 5.02
CA ILE A 154 -14.62 4.16 6.38
C ILE A 154 -16.10 3.80 6.51
N VAL A 155 -16.94 4.20 5.55
CA VAL A 155 -18.37 3.85 5.55
C VAL A 155 -18.58 2.34 5.50
N LEU A 156 -17.83 1.61 4.67
CA LEU A 156 -17.87 0.15 4.61
C LEU A 156 -17.47 -0.51 5.94
N ILE A 157 -16.44 0.02 6.61
CA ILE A 157 -16.02 -0.47 7.94
C ILE A 157 -17.10 -0.22 9.00
N LEU A 158 -17.68 0.98 9.01
CA LEU A 158 -18.67 1.38 10.01
C LEU A 158 -19.98 0.63 9.85
N THR A 159 -20.41 0.37 8.61
CA THR A 159 -21.62 -0.39 8.29
C THR A 159 -21.39 -1.90 8.39
N GLY A 160 -20.19 -2.38 8.05
CA GLY A 160 -19.82 -3.79 8.01
C GLY A 160 -19.30 -4.39 9.31
N LYS A 161 -19.63 -3.82 10.48
CA LYS A 161 -19.07 -4.26 11.78
C LYS A 161 -19.28 -5.76 12.06
N GLN A 162 -20.44 -6.30 11.70
CA GLN A 162 -20.72 -7.73 11.87
C GLN A 162 -19.80 -8.58 10.99
N GLN A 163 -19.67 -8.23 9.72
CA GLN A 163 -18.82 -8.93 8.76
C GLN A 163 -17.34 -8.81 9.11
N LEU A 164 -16.90 -7.67 9.67
CA LEU A 164 -15.55 -7.51 10.24
C LEU A 164 -15.29 -8.49 11.38
N SER A 165 -16.28 -8.74 12.25
CA SER A 165 -16.14 -9.76 13.29
C SER A 165 -15.99 -11.17 12.71
N ILE A 166 -16.71 -11.47 11.62
CA ILE A 166 -16.60 -12.75 10.90
C ILE A 166 -15.22 -12.90 10.26
N ILE A 167 -14.70 -11.86 9.58
CA ILE A 167 -13.32 -11.84 9.05
C ILE A 167 -12.32 -12.06 10.17
N ARG A 168 -12.48 -11.37 11.30
CA ARG A 168 -11.55 -11.50 12.43
C ARG A 168 -11.53 -12.94 12.96
N SER A 169 -12.69 -13.58 13.10
CA SER A 169 -12.78 -14.99 13.49
C SER A 169 -12.09 -15.87 12.46
N PHE A 170 -12.40 -15.69 11.18
CA PHE A 170 -11.81 -16.44 10.08
C PHE A 170 -10.28 -16.29 10.01
N ALA A 171 -9.75 -15.09 10.21
CA ALA A 171 -8.31 -14.83 10.29
C ALA A 171 -7.68 -15.52 11.50
N GLY A 172 -8.39 -15.56 12.63
CA GLY A 172 -8.00 -16.34 13.80
C GLY A 172 -7.92 -17.84 13.51
N ASP A 173 -8.92 -18.38 12.81
CA ASP A 173 -8.97 -19.80 12.40
C ASP A 173 -7.80 -20.14 11.46
N ILE A 174 -7.52 -19.29 10.46
CA ILE A 174 -6.34 -19.45 9.58
C ILE A 174 -5.07 -19.42 10.41
N THR A 175 -4.90 -18.42 11.26
CA THR A 175 -3.67 -18.27 12.06
C THR A 175 -3.46 -19.48 12.96
N TYR A 176 -4.51 -19.97 13.61
CA TYR A 176 -4.43 -21.15 14.47
C TYR A 176 -4.12 -22.43 13.69
N SER A 177 -4.64 -22.55 12.46
CA SER A 177 -4.40 -23.71 11.58
C SER A 177 -2.96 -23.84 11.08
N LEU A 178 -2.19 -22.75 11.09
CA LEU A 178 -0.78 -22.76 10.70
C LEU A 178 0.09 -23.44 11.77
N SER A 179 1.17 -24.10 11.34
CA SER A 179 2.20 -24.59 12.27
C SER A 179 2.95 -23.42 12.91
N ASP A 180 3.52 -23.64 14.10
CA ASP A 180 4.31 -22.60 14.78
C ASP A 180 5.54 -22.18 13.97
N SER A 181 6.14 -23.10 13.18
CA SER A 181 7.20 -22.79 12.24
C SER A 181 6.74 -21.90 11.08
N ALA A 182 5.54 -22.14 10.52
CA ALA A 182 4.99 -21.32 9.45
C ALA A 182 4.64 -19.90 9.94
N LYS A 183 4.09 -19.78 11.16
CA LYS A 183 3.84 -18.48 11.80
C LYS A 183 5.14 -17.69 11.96
N ALA A 184 6.18 -18.32 12.50
CA ALA A 184 7.48 -17.70 12.68
C ALA A 184 8.10 -17.27 11.35
N PHE A 185 8.03 -18.13 10.33
CA PHE A 185 8.50 -17.82 8.97
C PHE A 185 7.76 -16.62 8.37
N LEU A 186 6.43 -16.57 8.45
CA LEU A 186 5.63 -15.45 7.93
C LEU A 186 5.98 -14.12 8.63
N ILE A 187 6.22 -14.16 9.94
CA ILE A 187 6.64 -12.98 10.70
C ILE A 187 8.02 -12.50 10.20
N ILE A 188 9.00 -13.40 10.13
CA ILE A 188 10.37 -13.07 9.67
C ILE A 188 10.36 -12.51 8.25
N LEU A 189 9.68 -13.20 7.33
CA LEU A 189 9.56 -12.77 5.93
C LEU A 189 8.92 -11.38 5.83
N SER A 190 7.84 -11.14 6.58
CA SER A 190 7.16 -9.85 6.57
C SER A 190 8.07 -8.74 7.11
N THR A 191 8.79 -8.99 8.21
CA THR A 191 9.71 -8.00 8.77
C THR A 191 10.87 -7.70 7.83
N ASP A 192 11.42 -8.71 7.14
CA ASP A 192 12.55 -8.51 6.22
C ASP A 192 12.15 -7.67 4.99
N ILE A 193 10.92 -7.81 4.48
CA ILE A 193 10.41 -6.99 3.38
C ILE A 193 10.33 -5.50 3.75
N PHE A 194 9.84 -5.17 4.95
CA PHE A 194 9.61 -3.77 5.35
C PHE A 194 10.81 -3.09 6.02
N VAL A 195 11.72 -3.89 6.58
CA VAL A 195 12.77 -3.39 7.47
C VAL A 195 14.16 -3.95 7.12
N GLY A 196 14.21 -5.04 6.38
CA GLY A 196 15.46 -5.68 5.97
C GLY A 196 16.27 -4.83 4.99
N PHE A 197 17.36 -5.41 4.52
CA PHE A 197 18.37 -4.71 3.70
C PHE A 197 17.81 -4.15 2.37
N HIS A 198 16.74 -4.75 1.84
CA HIS A 198 16.08 -4.28 0.62
C HIS A 198 14.99 -3.24 0.86
N SER A 199 14.62 -2.99 2.12
CA SER A 199 13.56 -2.04 2.46
C SER A 199 13.84 -0.58 2.04
N PRO A 200 15.08 -0.04 2.07
CA PRO A 200 15.34 1.34 1.68
C PRO A 200 14.81 1.68 0.28
N TYR A 201 15.05 0.80 -0.69
CA TYR A 201 14.60 0.99 -2.06
C TYR A 201 13.08 0.90 -2.19
N GLY A 202 12.45 -0.03 -1.45
CA GLY A 202 10.98 -0.12 -1.38
C GLY A 202 10.35 1.16 -0.84
N TRP A 203 10.91 1.72 0.24
CA TRP A 203 10.47 2.98 0.82
C TRP A 203 10.72 4.17 -0.11
N GLU A 204 11.84 4.21 -0.82
CA GLU A 204 12.13 5.24 -1.82
C GLU A 204 11.05 5.27 -2.92
N ILE A 205 10.71 4.10 -3.48
CA ILE A 205 9.67 3.99 -4.50
C ILE A 205 8.31 4.41 -3.95
N ILE A 206 7.93 3.90 -2.76
CA ILE A 206 6.62 4.22 -2.15
C ILE A 206 6.50 5.72 -1.89
N LEU A 207 7.51 6.34 -1.28
CA LEU A 207 7.48 7.75 -0.95
C LEU A 207 7.55 8.64 -2.20
N GLY A 208 8.44 8.33 -3.14
CA GLY A 208 8.55 9.07 -4.40
C GLY A 208 7.26 8.98 -5.20
N SER A 209 6.69 7.78 -5.34
CA SER A 209 5.39 7.59 -6.01
C SER A 209 4.26 8.31 -5.29
N THR A 210 4.22 8.32 -3.96
CA THR A 210 3.19 9.02 -3.18
C THR A 210 3.29 10.53 -3.35
N LEU A 211 4.50 11.10 -3.28
CA LEU A 211 4.72 12.53 -3.49
C LEU A 211 4.31 12.93 -4.91
N ASN A 212 4.73 12.16 -5.92
CA ASN A 212 4.36 12.43 -7.30
C ASN A 212 2.86 12.31 -7.54
N HIS A 213 2.20 11.30 -6.95
CA HIS A 213 0.75 11.11 -7.03
C HIS A 213 -0.05 12.32 -6.53
N TYR A 214 0.47 13.02 -5.52
CA TYR A 214 -0.11 14.26 -4.98
C TYR A 214 0.47 15.55 -5.58
N GLY A 215 1.33 15.45 -6.60
CA GLY A 215 1.99 16.61 -7.23
C GLY A 215 2.95 17.36 -6.30
N LEU A 216 3.44 16.70 -5.24
CA LEU A 216 4.36 17.29 -4.26
C LEU A 216 5.81 17.20 -4.76
N PRO A 217 6.68 18.15 -4.35
CA PRO A 217 8.10 18.10 -4.66
C PRO A 217 8.75 16.82 -4.12
N GLU A 218 9.53 16.15 -4.96
CA GLU A 218 10.44 15.09 -4.51
C GLU A 218 11.55 15.72 -3.68
N ASN A 219 11.42 15.63 -2.36
CA ASN A 219 12.45 16.08 -1.44
C ASN A 219 13.34 14.89 -1.04
N LYS A 220 14.49 14.76 -1.73
CA LYS A 220 15.47 13.70 -1.45
C LYS A 220 15.93 13.69 0.01
N SER A 221 16.02 14.86 0.67
CA SER A 221 16.39 14.93 2.08
C SER A 221 15.31 14.34 2.99
N LEU A 222 14.03 14.61 2.72
CA LEU A 222 12.91 14.00 3.47
C LEU A 222 12.85 12.48 3.25
N ILE A 223 13.01 12.04 2.01
CA ILE A 223 13.01 10.61 1.66
C ILE A 223 14.17 9.90 2.37
N SER A 224 15.39 10.44 2.28
CA SER A 224 16.57 9.87 2.96
C SER A 224 16.43 9.88 4.48
N LEU A 225 15.87 10.94 5.07
CA LEU A 225 15.61 11.01 6.50
C LEU A 225 14.62 9.91 6.94
N PHE A 226 13.54 9.72 6.18
CA PHE A 226 12.57 8.68 6.46
C PHE A 226 13.21 7.29 6.38
N ILE A 227 13.92 7.00 5.30
CA ILE A 227 14.61 5.73 5.06
C ILE A 227 15.63 5.42 6.17
N ALA A 228 16.32 6.45 6.68
CA ALA A 228 17.30 6.29 7.75
C ALA A 228 16.68 6.09 9.14
N THR A 229 15.43 6.51 9.36
CA THR A 229 14.82 6.55 10.71
C THR A 229 13.71 5.53 10.89
N VAL A 230 12.71 5.53 10.01
CA VAL A 230 11.49 4.74 10.19
C VAL A 230 11.75 3.24 10.13
N PRO A 231 12.46 2.69 9.12
CA PRO A 231 12.78 1.26 9.10
C PRO A 231 13.59 0.83 10.34
N VAL A 232 14.57 1.61 10.78
CA VAL A 232 15.41 1.29 11.94
C VAL A 232 14.59 1.27 13.25
N ILE A 233 13.68 2.23 13.41
CA ILE A 233 12.77 2.26 14.56
C ILE A 233 11.82 1.06 14.51
N MET A 234 11.25 0.77 13.34
CA MET A 234 10.38 -0.39 13.13
C MET A 234 11.10 -1.71 13.45
N ASP A 235 12.36 -1.86 13.04
CA ASP A 235 13.21 -3.01 13.36
C ASP A 235 13.28 -3.26 14.86
N THR A 236 13.59 -2.19 15.59
CA THR A 236 13.77 -2.23 17.03
C THR A 236 12.46 -2.60 17.73
N ILE A 237 11.34 -2.03 17.29
CA ILE A 237 10.01 -2.35 17.83
C ILE A 237 9.64 -3.81 17.55
N PHE A 238 9.84 -4.29 16.32
CA PHE A 238 9.52 -5.68 15.96
C PHE A 238 10.37 -6.68 16.72
N LYS A 239 11.69 -6.48 16.79
CA LYS A 239 12.61 -7.31 17.58
C LYS A 239 12.20 -7.34 19.06
N TYR A 240 11.86 -6.18 19.63
CA TYR A 240 11.38 -6.09 21.00
C TYR A 240 10.06 -6.85 21.22
N TRP A 241 9.08 -6.71 20.33
CA TRP A 241 7.81 -7.43 20.42
C TRP A 241 7.98 -8.93 20.28
N ILE A 242 8.80 -9.40 19.33
CA ILE A 242 9.13 -10.81 19.15
C ILE A 242 9.79 -11.35 20.42
N PHE A 243 10.80 -10.66 20.95
CA PHE A 243 11.50 -11.07 22.16
C PHE A 243 10.56 -11.13 23.38
N ARG A 244 9.67 -10.14 23.53
CA ARG A 244 8.68 -10.12 24.62
C ARG A 244 7.65 -11.24 24.47
N TYR A 245 7.21 -11.53 23.24
CA TYR A 245 6.26 -12.59 22.96
C TYR A 245 6.85 -13.98 23.24
N LEU A 246 8.08 -14.24 22.77
CA LEU A 246 8.79 -15.49 23.01
C LEU A 246 9.07 -15.72 24.50
N ASN A 247 9.54 -14.69 25.22
CA ASN A 247 9.80 -14.78 26.67
C ASN A 247 8.54 -15.11 27.49
N ARG A 248 7.37 -14.65 27.06
CA ARG A 248 6.12 -14.92 27.76
C ARG A 248 5.56 -16.32 27.46
N SER A 249 5.90 -16.89 26.30
CA SER A 249 5.25 -18.10 25.77
C SER A 249 6.10 -19.36 25.92
N SER A 250 7.43 -19.26 25.82
CA SER A 250 8.35 -20.38 26.05
C SER A 250 9.81 -19.89 26.26
N PRO A 251 10.39 -20.04 27.46
CA PRO A 251 11.78 -19.65 27.74
C PRO A 251 12.83 -20.34 26.85
N SER A 252 12.54 -21.52 26.30
CA SER A 252 13.47 -22.25 25.42
C SER A 252 13.55 -21.65 24.00
N ALA A 253 12.46 -21.07 23.49
CA ALA A 253 12.46 -20.41 22.17
C ALA A 253 13.31 -19.13 22.15
N VAL A 254 13.45 -18.48 23.30
CA VAL A 254 14.29 -17.29 23.49
C VAL A 254 15.77 -17.64 23.37
N ALA A 255 16.18 -18.81 23.88
CA ALA A 255 17.55 -19.29 23.77
C ALA A 255 17.91 -19.61 22.30
N THR A 256 16.98 -20.19 21.53
CA THR A 256 17.19 -20.46 20.10
C THR A 256 17.29 -19.17 19.27
N TYR A 257 16.45 -18.16 19.54
CA TYR A 257 16.53 -16.87 18.85
C TYR A 257 17.86 -16.13 19.13
N ARG A 258 18.36 -16.17 20.37
CA ARG A 258 19.68 -15.60 20.71
C ARG A 258 20.80 -16.25 19.90
N ASN A 259 20.82 -17.58 19.80
CA ASN A 259 21.84 -18.32 19.05
C ASN A 259 21.77 -18.13 17.52
N MET A 260 20.68 -17.60 16.97
CA MET A 260 20.53 -17.32 15.54
C MET A 260 20.85 -15.86 15.15
N ASN A 261 20.91 -14.97 16.15
CA ASN A 261 21.15 -13.54 15.96
C ASN A 261 22.56 -13.10 16.44
N GLU A 262 23.30 -13.98 17.12
CA GLU A 262 24.76 -13.95 17.24
C GLU A 262 25.41 -14.52 15.97
#